data_AF-A0A7S4JP23-F1
#
_entry.id   AF-A0A7S4JP23-F1
#
_cell.length_a   1.000
_cell.length_b   1.000
_cell.length_c   1.000
_cell.angle_alpha   90.00
_cell.angle_beta   90.00
_cell.angle_gamma   90.00
#
_symmetry.space_group_name_H-M   'P 1'
#
loop_
_entity.id
_entity.type
_entity.pdbx_description
1 polymer ?
#
loop_
_entity_poly.entity_id
_entity_poly.type
_entity_poly.pdbx_seq_one_letter_code
_entity_poly.pdbx_strand_id
1 'polypeptide(L)'
;WSNGGQAVIEWLQTNDGGYFNRDKVAFRDGGMFALKDIDEGEVVMIVPPSALLGPREVDIDEEDYEWSFCATARRLVHEYAVLGEDSSEYWPYVRYLFEDTPHGELPVAWSWDGKDLIAEVVGEDLEPQEFGSGSYALVCGDGEEDEEEGEEGEESEQNWQREAALLEAARRIVLSRGWHRIMVPVFDMVNHRNGAWRNVDRDTAAGMNLDIDGDYRIVALRKISAGSQLHNSYNQCVDLTCHDISQSYVTSHIFSDYGFVEQHPRRFAFYTGYDDDEELGMVFEIDTVQEEAAGEKVNWLTGHPNAEQVAWLEAQWKRLKGTAFSRSIAERAQQLNSSEAAAVMEYYQALTGALER
;
A
#
# COMPACT_ATOMS: atom_id res chain seq x y z
N TRP A 1 -1.76 10.34 -20.96
CA TRP A 1 -1.51 11.25 -19.83
C TRP A 1 -2.85 11.43 -19.12
N SER A 2 -3.02 10.92 -17.91
CA SER A 2 -4.13 11.40 -17.09
C SER A 2 -3.81 12.85 -16.72
N ASN A 3 -4.76 13.75 -16.93
CA ASN A 3 -4.53 15.17 -16.70
C ASN A 3 -4.42 15.47 -15.18
N GLY A 4 -4.97 14.63 -14.29
CA GLY A 4 -4.97 14.89 -12.85
C GLY A 4 -3.60 14.81 -12.21
N GLY A 5 -2.78 13.79 -12.51
CA GLY A 5 -1.45 13.68 -11.88
C GLY A 5 -0.55 14.89 -12.14
N GLN A 6 -0.61 15.43 -13.37
CA GLN A 6 0.09 16.66 -13.74
C GLN A 6 -0.49 17.90 -13.01
N ALA A 7 -1.81 17.96 -12.81
CA ALA A 7 -2.45 19.02 -12.06
C ALA A 7 -2.04 19.01 -10.58
N VAL A 8 -1.86 17.84 -9.95
CA VAL A 8 -1.33 17.74 -8.58
C VAL A 8 0.10 18.29 -8.50
N ILE A 9 0.96 17.95 -9.46
CA ILE A 9 2.34 18.47 -9.52
C ILE A 9 2.36 20.00 -9.67
N GLU A 10 1.45 20.55 -10.47
CA GLU A 10 1.27 22.00 -10.64
C GLU A 10 0.82 22.67 -9.36
N TRP A 11 -0.21 22.13 -8.71
CA TRP A 11 -0.71 22.61 -7.45
C TRP A 11 0.35 22.56 -6.33
N LEU A 12 1.11 21.46 -6.22
CA LEU A 12 2.18 21.33 -5.23
C LEU A 12 3.16 22.50 -5.32
N GLN A 13 3.55 22.90 -6.53
CA GLN A 13 4.50 24.01 -6.73
C GLN A 13 3.91 25.40 -6.50
N THR A 14 2.58 25.53 -6.36
CA THR A 14 1.95 26.79 -5.92
C THR A 14 1.96 26.96 -4.40
N ASN A 15 2.21 25.89 -3.65
CA ASN A 15 2.33 25.94 -2.20
C ASN A 15 3.70 26.51 -1.81
N ASP A 16 3.73 27.34 -0.76
CA ASP A 16 4.99 27.86 -0.22
C ASP A 16 5.88 26.71 0.26
N GLY A 17 7.15 26.68 -0.14
CA GLY A 17 8.07 25.57 0.08
C GLY A 17 7.90 24.35 -0.85
N GLY A 18 6.85 24.32 -1.68
CA GLY A 18 6.60 23.22 -2.63
C GLY A 18 7.63 23.16 -3.76
N TYR A 19 8.23 21.98 -3.97
CA TYR A 19 9.21 21.75 -5.03
C TYR A 19 8.98 20.44 -5.77
N PHE A 20 9.20 20.46 -7.08
CA PHE A 20 9.24 19.27 -7.93
C PHE A 20 10.20 19.50 -9.09
N ASN A 21 11.12 18.57 -9.32
CA ASN A 21 12.15 18.69 -10.35
C ASN A 21 11.61 18.35 -11.76
N ARG A 22 10.84 19.25 -12.36
CA ARG A 22 10.22 19.06 -13.69
C ARG A 22 11.22 18.82 -14.82
N ASP A 23 12.45 19.28 -14.66
CA ASP A 23 13.50 19.10 -15.67
C ASP A 23 14.04 17.67 -15.71
N LYS A 24 13.85 16.91 -14.63
CA LYS A 24 14.38 15.56 -14.45
C LYS A 24 13.33 14.51 -14.13
N VAL A 25 12.10 14.87 -13.77
CA VAL A 25 11.07 13.91 -13.36
C VAL A 25 9.75 14.23 -14.04
N ALA A 26 9.04 13.18 -14.48
CA ALA A 26 7.68 13.30 -14.98
C ALA A 26 6.81 12.13 -14.51
N PHE A 27 5.53 12.40 -14.34
CA PHE A 27 4.51 11.38 -14.12
C PHE A 27 3.98 10.87 -15.47
N ARG A 28 4.03 9.55 -15.69
CA ARG A 28 3.46 8.89 -16.87
C ARG A 28 3.09 7.45 -16.54
N ASP A 29 2.05 6.95 -17.19
CA ASP A 29 1.64 5.54 -17.11
C ASP A 29 1.52 5.00 -15.67
N GLY A 30 1.03 5.84 -14.74
CA GLY A 30 0.85 5.47 -13.33
C GLY A 30 2.12 5.46 -12.48
N GLY A 31 3.24 6.02 -12.95
CA GLY A 31 4.48 6.09 -12.17
C GLY A 31 5.32 7.33 -12.45
N MET A 32 6.32 7.55 -11.61
CA MET A 32 7.30 8.64 -11.74
C MET A 32 8.55 8.17 -12.46
N PHE A 33 9.01 8.91 -13.47
CA PHE A 33 10.16 8.53 -14.30
C PHE A 33 11.18 9.64 -14.41
N ALA A 34 12.46 9.26 -14.38
CA ALA A 34 13.57 10.13 -14.66
C ALA A 34 13.58 10.52 -16.16
N LEU A 35 13.53 11.81 -16.46
CA LEU A 35 13.73 12.39 -17.80
C LEU A 35 15.21 12.56 -18.14
N LYS A 36 16.04 12.75 -17.10
CA LYS A 36 17.49 12.94 -17.16
C LYS A 36 18.13 12.19 -16.00
N ASP A 37 19.45 12.04 -16.04
CA ASP A 37 20.19 11.49 -14.91
C ASP A 37 19.97 12.35 -13.65
N ILE A 38 19.67 11.68 -12.54
CA ILE A 38 19.51 12.25 -11.20
C ILE A 38 20.69 11.74 -10.36
N ASP A 39 21.42 12.65 -9.73
CA ASP A 39 22.58 12.29 -8.92
C ASP A 39 22.15 11.81 -7.53
N GLU A 40 22.99 11.00 -6.88
CA GLU A 40 22.76 10.59 -5.49
C GLU A 40 22.69 11.80 -4.54
N GLY A 41 21.71 11.80 -3.64
CA GLY A 41 21.41 12.90 -2.72
C GLY A 41 20.67 14.08 -3.35
N GLU A 42 20.42 14.07 -4.67
CA GLU A 42 19.67 15.13 -5.34
C GLU A 42 18.21 15.13 -4.89
N VAL A 43 17.67 16.33 -4.62
CA VAL A 43 16.26 16.50 -4.26
C VAL A 43 15.38 16.34 -5.49
N VAL A 44 14.42 15.43 -5.37
CA VAL A 44 13.45 15.09 -6.41
C VAL A 44 12.19 15.94 -6.25
N MET A 45 11.69 16.03 -5.02
CA MET A 45 10.50 16.80 -4.65
C MET A 45 10.54 17.19 -3.17
N ILE A 46 9.80 18.23 -2.82
CA ILE A 46 9.56 18.67 -1.45
C ILE A 46 8.06 18.92 -1.30
N VAL A 47 7.43 18.23 -0.35
CA VAL A 47 6.03 18.44 0.01
C VAL A 47 5.96 19.21 1.32
N PRO A 48 5.55 20.48 1.31
CA PRO A 48 5.50 21.29 2.53
C PRO A 48 4.35 20.81 3.42
N PRO A 49 4.40 21.04 4.74
CA PRO A 49 3.32 20.66 5.66
C PRO A 49 1.94 21.15 5.25
N SER A 50 1.84 22.34 4.64
CA SER A 50 0.57 22.90 4.15
C SER A 50 -0.08 22.11 3.01
N ALA A 51 0.69 21.24 2.34
CA ALA A 51 0.18 20.36 1.28
C ALA A 51 -0.13 18.94 1.79
N LEU A 52 0.26 18.58 3.01
CA LEU A 52 -0.05 17.26 3.59
C LEU A 52 -1.53 17.19 4.02
N LEU A 53 -2.16 16.04 3.80
CA LEU A 53 -3.54 15.81 4.22
C LEU A 53 -3.58 14.60 5.15
N GLY A 54 -3.72 14.85 6.45
CA GLY A 54 -3.87 13.83 7.49
C GLY A 54 -5.08 14.11 8.39
N PRO A 55 -5.22 13.45 9.55
CA PRO A 55 -6.28 13.78 10.49
C PRO A 55 -6.14 15.23 10.97
N ARG A 56 -7.23 15.86 11.45
CA ARG A 56 -7.10 17.17 12.11
C ARG A 56 -6.44 16.94 13.48
N GLU A 57 -5.74 17.94 14.01
CA GLU A 57 -5.05 17.83 15.32
C GLU A 57 -5.99 17.37 16.44
N VAL A 58 -7.26 17.78 16.38
CA VAL A 58 -8.30 17.41 17.36
C VAL A 58 -8.75 15.95 17.26
N ASP A 59 -8.44 15.27 16.15
CA ASP A 59 -8.83 13.87 15.89
C ASP A 59 -7.68 12.90 16.17
N ILE A 60 -6.54 13.39 16.66
CA ILE A 60 -5.38 12.57 16.99
C ILE A 60 -5.59 12.00 18.39
N ASP A 61 -6.15 10.80 18.47
CA ASP A 61 -5.92 9.92 19.60
C ASP A 61 -4.60 9.18 19.35
N GLU A 62 -3.59 9.43 20.19
CA GLU A 62 -2.28 8.77 20.07
C GLU A 62 -2.39 7.27 20.39
N GLU A 63 -3.45 6.82 21.06
CA GLU A 63 -3.64 5.43 21.46
C GLU A 63 -4.40 4.58 20.42
N ASP A 64 -5.07 5.21 19.43
CA ASP A 64 -5.85 4.51 18.40
C ASP A 64 -5.36 4.81 16.97
N TYR A 65 -4.50 3.90 16.48
CA TYR A 65 -3.95 3.93 15.12
C TYR A 65 -5.04 3.82 14.05
N GLU A 66 -6.06 2.96 14.24
CA GLU A 66 -7.12 2.77 13.24
C GLU A 66 -8.00 4.01 13.15
N TRP A 67 -8.29 4.65 14.29
CA TRP A 67 -9.06 5.88 14.34
C TRP A 67 -8.42 7.01 13.50
N SER A 68 -7.10 7.06 13.48
CA SER A 68 -6.34 8.01 12.65
C SER A 68 -6.53 7.82 11.14
N PHE A 69 -6.65 6.57 10.67
CA PHE A 69 -6.99 6.28 9.27
C PHE A 69 -8.40 6.73 8.95
N CYS A 70 -9.34 6.46 9.86
CA CYS A 70 -10.74 6.85 9.74
C CYS A 70 -10.91 8.38 9.68
N ALA A 71 -10.23 9.12 10.56
CA ALA A 71 -10.23 10.58 10.56
C ALA A 71 -9.69 11.16 9.24
N THR A 72 -8.64 10.56 8.67
CA THR A 72 -8.10 10.97 7.36
C THR A 72 -9.07 10.69 6.23
N ALA A 73 -9.72 9.53 6.24
CA ALA A 73 -10.76 9.19 5.27
C ALA A 73 -11.95 10.16 5.32
N ARG A 74 -12.43 10.53 6.52
CA ARG A 74 -13.45 11.57 6.69
C ARG A 74 -13.00 12.92 6.15
N ARG A 75 -11.74 13.30 6.40
CA ARG A 75 -11.19 14.55 5.86
C ARG A 75 -11.15 14.53 4.35
N LEU A 76 -10.74 13.43 3.71
CA LEU A 76 -10.76 13.29 2.25
C LEU A 76 -12.18 13.48 1.68
N VAL A 77 -13.18 12.84 2.29
CA VAL A 77 -14.60 13.02 1.88
C VAL A 77 -15.05 14.45 2.08
N HIS A 78 -14.69 15.10 3.19
CA HIS A 78 -15.03 16.49 3.45
C HIS A 78 -14.42 17.44 2.39
N GLU A 79 -13.12 17.30 2.08
CA GLU A 79 -12.47 18.08 1.03
C GLU A 79 -13.12 17.87 -0.34
N TYR A 80 -13.45 16.62 -0.68
CA TYR A 80 -13.97 16.26 -2.00
C TYR A 80 -15.47 16.59 -2.18
N ALA A 81 -16.32 16.20 -1.23
CA ALA A 81 -17.77 16.25 -1.38
C ALA A 81 -18.43 17.45 -0.70
N VAL A 82 -17.83 17.99 0.37
CA VAL A 82 -18.40 19.12 1.13
C VAL A 82 -17.82 20.46 0.68
N LEU A 83 -16.49 20.57 0.60
CA LEU A 83 -15.82 21.78 0.15
C LEU A 83 -15.81 21.89 -1.38
N GLY A 84 -15.45 20.81 -2.07
CA GLY A 84 -15.43 20.74 -3.54
C GLY A 84 -14.42 21.70 -4.18
N GLU A 85 -14.55 21.86 -5.51
CA GLU A 85 -13.60 22.62 -6.35
C GLU A 85 -13.35 24.05 -5.91
N ASP A 86 -14.42 24.76 -5.56
CA ASP A 86 -14.34 26.20 -5.31
C ASP A 86 -13.80 26.53 -3.90
N SER A 87 -13.79 25.56 -2.97
CA SER A 87 -13.46 25.81 -1.55
C SER A 87 -12.33 24.95 -0.99
N SER A 88 -12.05 23.79 -1.58
CA SER A 88 -10.97 22.91 -1.10
C SER A 88 -9.62 23.40 -1.63
N GLU A 89 -8.71 23.74 -0.71
CA GLU A 89 -7.31 24.03 -1.06
C GLU A 89 -6.58 22.79 -1.59
N TYR A 90 -7.11 21.59 -1.32
CA TYR A 90 -6.57 20.30 -1.75
C TYR A 90 -7.25 19.77 -3.01
N TRP A 91 -8.16 20.54 -3.64
CA TRP A 91 -9.00 20.06 -4.74
C TRP A 91 -8.24 19.32 -5.84
N PRO A 92 -7.11 19.84 -6.38
CA PRO A 92 -6.38 19.12 -7.43
C PRO A 92 -5.94 17.72 -7.00
N TYR A 93 -5.56 17.56 -5.73
CA TYR A 93 -5.13 16.30 -5.16
C TYR A 93 -6.29 15.36 -4.87
N VAL A 94 -7.31 15.80 -4.13
CA VAL A 94 -8.45 14.92 -3.77
C VAL A 94 -9.25 14.50 -5.00
N ARG A 95 -9.39 15.39 -5.99
CA ARG A 95 -10.00 15.04 -7.28
C ARG A 95 -9.19 13.96 -8.00
N TYR A 96 -7.86 14.09 -8.04
CA TYR A 96 -6.99 13.06 -8.62
C TYR A 96 -7.20 11.71 -7.93
N LEU A 97 -7.28 11.68 -6.60
CA LEU A 97 -7.51 10.44 -5.85
C LEU A 97 -8.86 9.80 -6.21
N PHE A 98 -9.96 10.55 -6.17
CA PHE A 98 -11.29 9.98 -6.40
C PHE A 98 -11.62 9.71 -7.88
N GLU A 99 -11.15 10.54 -8.80
CA GLU A 99 -11.54 10.47 -10.21
C GLU A 99 -10.52 9.78 -11.12
N ASP A 100 -9.23 9.88 -10.81
CA ASP A 100 -8.14 9.44 -11.69
C ASP A 100 -7.41 8.17 -11.19
N THR A 101 -7.64 7.74 -9.94
CA THR A 101 -7.02 6.52 -9.38
C THR A 101 -8.03 5.39 -9.15
N PRO A 102 -7.69 4.15 -9.56
CA PRO A 102 -8.55 2.99 -9.29
C PRO A 102 -8.49 2.62 -7.80
N HIS A 103 -9.59 2.82 -7.09
CA HIS A 103 -9.72 2.48 -5.67
C HIS A 103 -10.68 1.30 -5.42
N GLY A 104 -11.30 0.76 -6.47
CA GLY A 104 -12.17 -0.42 -6.42
C GLY A 104 -11.44 -1.75 -6.61
N GLU A 105 -10.13 -1.73 -6.88
CA GLU A 105 -9.35 -2.92 -7.25
C GLU A 105 -8.57 -3.53 -6.08
N LEU A 106 -8.62 -2.94 -4.90
CA LEU A 106 -7.96 -3.47 -3.70
C LEU A 106 -8.67 -4.74 -3.21
N PRO A 107 -7.95 -5.74 -2.66
CA PRO A 107 -8.53 -6.98 -2.16
C PRO A 107 -9.63 -6.79 -1.14
N VAL A 108 -9.52 -5.74 -0.33
CA VAL A 108 -10.54 -5.37 0.63
C VAL A 108 -11.91 -5.06 -0.03
N ALA A 109 -11.93 -4.64 -1.31
CA ALA A 109 -13.12 -4.39 -2.12
C ALA A 109 -13.51 -5.55 -3.05
N TRP A 110 -12.73 -6.64 -3.09
CA TRP A 110 -13.01 -7.76 -3.99
C TRP A 110 -14.33 -8.46 -3.68
N SER A 111 -14.82 -9.17 -4.70
CA SER A 111 -15.94 -10.09 -4.57
C SER A 111 -15.70 -11.13 -3.46
N TRP A 112 -16.79 -11.63 -2.87
CA TRP A 112 -16.71 -12.72 -1.90
C TRP A 112 -16.02 -13.96 -2.49
N ASP A 113 -16.26 -14.28 -3.76
CA ASP A 113 -15.63 -15.40 -4.44
C ASP A 113 -14.10 -15.21 -4.57
N GLY A 114 -13.64 -13.98 -4.82
CA GLY A 114 -12.22 -13.64 -4.88
C GLY A 114 -11.53 -13.77 -3.52
N LYS A 115 -12.17 -13.28 -2.46
CA LYS A 115 -11.68 -13.41 -1.08
C LYS A 115 -11.67 -14.86 -0.60
N ASP A 116 -12.74 -15.61 -0.87
CA ASP A 116 -12.85 -17.03 -0.53
C ASP A 116 -11.81 -17.88 -1.27
N LEU A 117 -11.50 -17.54 -2.53
CA LEU A 117 -10.44 -18.24 -3.26
C LEU A 117 -9.07 -18.05 -2.62
N ILE A 118 -8.75 -16.84 -2.12
CA ILE A 118 -7.50 -16.63 -1.38
C ILE A 118 -7.54 -17.37 -0.04
N ALA A 119 -8.65 -17.35 0.69
CA ALA A 119 -8.80 -18.13 1.92
C ALA A 119 -8.53 -19.62 1.68
N GLU A 120 -8.97 -20.19 0.54
CA GLU A 120 -8.62 -21.56 0.14
C GLU A 120 -7.12 -21.73 -0.13
N VAL A 121 -6.49 -20.78 -0.84
CA VAL A 121 -5.04 -20.78 -1.10
C VAL A 121 -4.27 -20.79 0.22
N VAL A 122 -4.55 -19.87 1.12
CA VAL A 122 -3.73 -19.68 2.32
C VAL A 122 -4.05 -20.72 3.41
N GLY A 123 -5.28 -21.23 3.47
CA GLY A 123 -5.71 -22.14 4.53
C GLY A 123 -5.70 -21.47 5.90
N GLU A 124 -5.47 -22.23 6.97
CA GLU A 124 -5.36 -21.69 8.34
C GLU A 124 -3.92 -21.29 8.72
N ASP A 125 -2.97 -21.53 7.82
CA ASP A 125 -1.53 -21.59 8.13
C ASP A 125 -0.69 -20.50 7.44
N LEU A 126 -1.19 -19.87 6.37
CA LEU A 126 -0.44 -18.90 5.56
C LEU A 126 -1.13 -17.54 5.56
N GLU A 127 -0.42 -16.46 5.30
CA GLU A 127 -1.03 -15.13 5.17
C GLU A 127 -1.45 -14.83 3.73
N PRO A 128 -2.32 -13.83 3.47
CA PRO A 128 -3.14 -13.11 4.45
C PRO A 128 -4.36 -13.94 4.89
N GLN A 129 -4.57 -14.09 6.19
CA GLN A 129 -5.77 -14.74 6.75
C GLN A 129 -7.04 -13.89 6.55
N GLU A 130 -6.88 -12.57 6.61
CA GLU A 130 -7.96 -11.61 6.41
C GLU A 130 -7.48 -10.46 5.53
N PHE A 131 -8.37 -9.95 4.69
CA PHE A 131 -8.13 -8.73 3.92
C PHE A 131 -8.54 -7.47 4.69
N GLY A 132 -8.88 -7.61 5.97
CA GLY A 132 -9.56 -6.61 6.78
C GLY A 132 -11.04 -6.41 6.39
N SER A 133 -11.76 -5.67 7.22
CA SER A 133 -13.06 -5.13 6.84
C SER A 133 -12.86 -3.96 5.89
N GLY A 134 -13.32 -4.15 4.65
CA GLY A 134 -13.44 -3.08 3.67
C GLY A 134 -14.53 -2.10 3.96
N SER A 135 -15.23 -2.26 5.09
CA SER A 135 -16.25 -1.35 5.53
C SER A 135 -15.72 -0.36 6.55
N TYR A 136 -15.68 0.90 6.16
CA TYR A 136 -15.54 2.08 6.99
C TYR A 136 -16.52 2.01 8.16
N ALA A 137 -17.80 1.73 7.95
CA ALA A 137 -18.77 1.67 9.05
C ALA A 137 -18.41 0.62 10.12
N LEU A 138 -17.86 -0.53 9.72
CA LEU A 138 -17.46 -1.57 10.68
C LEU A 138 -16.17 -1.26 11.44
N VAL A 139 -15.24 -0.51 10.83
CA VAL A 139 -13.93 -0.21 11.45
C VAL A 139 -13.91 1.15 12.14
N CYS A 140 -14.59 2.12 11.54
CA CYS A 140 -14.58 3.53 11.90
C CYS A 140 -15.92 4.03 12.41
N GLY A 141 -16.96 3.20 12.41
CA GLY A 141 -18.24 3.55 13.00
C GLY A 141 -18.07 3.65 14.50
N ASP A 142 -18.42 4.82 15.03
CA ASP A 142 -18.65 4.96 16.45
C ASP A 142 -19.75 3.94 16.77
N GLY A 143 -19.48 2.94 17.61
CA GLY A 143 -20.49 1.95 18.02
C GLY A 143 -21.69 2.55 18.77
N GLU A 144 -21.84 3.87 18.75
CA GLU A 144 -22.98 4.64 19.19
C GLU A 144 -24.02 4.62 18.07
N GLU A 145 -24.80 3.55 18.07
CA GLU A 145 -26.17 3.54 17.56
C GLU A 145 -26.95 4.64 18.30
N ASP A 146 -26.75 5.91 17.93
CA ASP A 146 -27.72 6.96 18.24
C ASP A 146 -28.96 6.67 17.38
N GLU A 147 -29.75 5.69 17.84
CA GLU A 147 -31.12 5.39 17.42
C GLU A 147 -32.05 6.57 17.75
N GLU A 148 -31.71 7.79 17.35
CA GLU A 148 -32.74 8.81 17.20
C GLU A 148 -33.56 8.42 15.97
N GLU A 149 -34.61 7.60 16.21
CA GLU A 149 -35.72 7.28 15.30
C GLU A 149 -36.40 8.58 14.82
N GLY A 150 -35.72 9.34 13.96
CA GLY A 150 -36.31 10.37 13.13
C GLY A 150 -36.92 9.70 11.90
N GLU A 151 -38.14 10.10 11.52
CA GLU A 151 -38.75 9.70 10.26
C GLU A 151 -37.88 10.20 9.08
N GLU A 152 -36.92 9.38 8.65
CA GLU A 152 -36.07 9.64 7.49
C GLU A 152 -36.89 9.52 6.21
N GLY A 153 -36.87 10.57 5.37
CA GLY A 153 -37.45 10.53 4.03
C GLY A 153 -36.54 9.78 3.05
N GLU A 154 -37.06 9.42 1.87
CA GLU A 154 -36.27 8.74 0.82
C GLU A 154 -35.01 9.53 0.39
N GLU A 155 -34.98 10.86 0.62
CA GLU A 155 -33.84 11.73 0.32
C GLU A 155 -32.69 11.59 1.34
N SER A 156 -32.96 11.27 2.62
CA SER A 156 -31.89 10.97 3.59
C SER A 156 -31.22 9.64 3.31
N GLU A 157 -31.96 8.61 2.91
CA GLU A 157 -31.38 7.28 2.64
C GLU A 157 -30.41 7.30 1.45
N GLN A 158 -30.74 8.00 0.36
CA GLN A 158 -29.86 8.11 -0.80
C GLN A 158 -28.58 8.92 -0.50
N ASN A 159 -28.70 9.98 0.31
CA ASN A 159 -27.56 10.77 0.73
C ASN A 159 -26.62 9.94 1.62
N TRP A 160 -27.17 9.18 2.56
CA TRP A 160 -26.41 8.25 3.40
C TRP A 160 -25.66 7.19 2.57
N GLN A 161 -26.34 6.51 1.64
CA GLN A 161 -25.70 5.49 0.81
C GLN A 161 -24.54 6.06 -0.02
N ARG A 162 -24.70 7.29 -0.53
CA ARG A 162 -23.65 7.99 -1.28
C ARG A 162 -22.47 8.35 -0.38
N GLU A 163 -22.73 8.89 0.81
CA GLU A 163 -21.70 9.25 1.76
C GLU A 163 -20.92 8.02 2.25
N ALA A 164 -21.64 6.95 2.60
CA ALA A 164 -21.04 5.67 2.95
C ALA A 164 -20.11 5.17 1.83
N ALA A 165 -20.59 5.12 0.58
CA ALA A 165 -19.76 4.71 -0.55
C ALA A 165 -18.50 5.58 -0.74
N LEU A 166 -18.59 6.89 -0.48
CA LEU A 166 -17.44 7.80 -0.52
C LEU A 166 -16.46 7.55 0.63
N LEU A 167 -16.95 7.31 1.85
CA LEU A 167 -16.11 6.96 3.01
C LEU A 167 -15.38 5.63 2.78
N GLU A 168 -16.08 4.66 2.19
CA GLU A 168 -15.47 3.38 1.80
C GLU A 168 -14.35 3.57 0.78
N ALA A 169 -14.59 4.39 -0.25
CA ALA A 169 -13.55 4.74 -1.23
C ALA A 169 -12.39 5.50 -0.58
N ALA A 170 -12.67 6.45 0.29
CA ALA A 170 -11.68 7.24 1.00
C ALA A 170 -10.79 6.36 1.89
N ARG A 171 -11.35 5.42 2.64
CA ARG A 171 -10.56 4.48 3.46
C ARG A 171 -9.59 3.67 2.62
N ARG A 172 -10.04 3.15 1.48
CA ARG A 172 -9.18 2.43 0.52
C ARG A 172 -8.07 3.30 -0.05
N ILE A 173 -8.37 4.56 -0.33
CA ILE A 173 -7.38 5.54 -0.78
C ILE A 173 -6.31 5.76 0.32
N VAL A 174 -6.72 5.96 1.57
CA VAL A 174 -5.77 6.14 2.68
C VAL A 174 -4.91 4.88 2.87
N LEU A 175 -5.52 3.69 2.87
CA LEU A 175 -4.82 2.42 3.03
C LEU A 175 -3.73 2.20 1.96
N SER A 176 -4.06 2.49 0.70
CA SER A 176 -3.18 2.17 -0.44
C SER A 176 -2.24 3.30 -0.88
N ARG A 177 -2.37 4.51 -0.31
CA ARG A 177 -1.57 5.69 -0.74
C ARG A 177 -1.06 6.54 0.42
N GLY A 178 -1.62 6.38 1.62
CA GLY A 178 -1.17 7.05 2.81
C GLY A 178 0.21 6.57 3.22
N TRP A 179 1.05 7.50 3.68
CA TRP A 179 2.18 7.16 4.52
C TRP A 179 1.67 7.11 5.95
N HIS A 180 1.40 5.91 6.44
CA HIS A 180 0.62 5.71 7.67
C HIS A 180 -0.74 6.41 7.50
N ARG A 181 -1.05 7.41 8.33
CA ARG A 181 -2.30 8.16 8.31
C ARG A 181 -2.23 9.46 7.49
N ILE A 182 -1.11 9.75 6.85
CA ILE A 182 -0.87 11.04 6.18
C ILE A 182 -0.79 10.81 4.68
N MET A 183 -1.61 11.55 3.94
CA MET A 183 -1.52 11.61 2.49
C MET A 183 -0.40 12.58 2.10
N VAL A 184 0.55 12.11 1.29
CA VAL A 184 1.72 12.87 0.82
C VAL A 184 1.62 13.08 -0.69
N PRO A 185 1.00 14.19 -1.16
CA PRO A 185 0.78 14.41 -2.58
C PRO A 185 2.06 14.33 -3.42
N VAL A 186 1.94 13.83 -4.65
CA VAL A 186 3.05 13.61 -5.60
C VAL A 186 4.00 12.48 -5.20
N PHE A 187 4.34 12.33 -3.92
CA PHE A 187 5.16 11.22 -3.45
C PHE A 187 4.40 9.89 -3.51
N ASP A 188 3.10 9.90 -3.20
CA ASP A 188 2.21 8.73 -3.33
C ASP A 188 2.06 8.21 -4.78
N MET A 189 2.59 8.92 -5.78
CA MET A 189 2.65 8.49 -7.19
C MET A 189 3.93 7.71 -7.52
N VAL A 190 4.85 7.56 -6.56
CA VAL A 190 6.07 6.76 -6.71
C VAL A 190 5.73 5.31 -6.36
N ASN A 191 5.94 4.40 -7.32
CA ASN A 191 5.60 2.99 -7.14
C ASN A 191 6.55 2.26 -6.19
N HIS A 192 6.02 1.23 -5.54
CA HIS A 192 6.77 0.31 -4.69
C HIS A 192 7.81 -0.51 -5.49
N ARG A 193 9.04 -0.60 -4.99
CA ARG A 193 9.97 -1.70 -5.28
C ARG A 193 11.11 -1.76 -4.28
N ASN A 194 11.42 -2.97 -3.81
CA ASN A 194 12.40 -3.20 -2.75
C ASN A 194 13.86 -3.30 -3.21
N GLY A 195 14.75 -3.31 -2.22
CA GLY A 195 16.16 -3.66 -2.35
C GLY A 195 16.91 -2.77 -3.32
N ALA A 196 17.66 -3.37 -4.24
CA ALA A 196 18.45 -2.64 -5.24
C ALA A 196 17.60 -1.98 -6.34
N TRP A 197 16.28 -1.86 -6.18
CA TRP A 197 15.41 -1.11 -7.10
C TRP A 197 14.91 0.19 -6.49
N ARG A 198 14.65 0.20 -5.17
CA ARG A 198 14.42 1.41 -4.39
C ARG A 198 15.52 2.42 -4.68
N ASN A 199 15.13 3.62 -5.09
CA ASN A 199 16.07 4.64 -5.55
C ASN A 199 15.70 6.06 -5.13
N VAL A 200 14.54 6.26 -4.54
CA VAL A 200 14.15 7.50 -3.86
C VAL A 200 13.59 7.16 -2.48
N ASP A 201 13.79 8.07 -1.53
CA ASP A 201 13.12 8.03 -0.24
C ASP A 201 13.19 9.42 0.41
N ARG A 202 12.54 9.56 1.57
CA ARG A 202 12.62 10.71 2.43
C ARG A 202 14.04 10.93 2.95
N ASP A 203 14.46 12.20 2.97
CA ASP A 203 15.71 12.64 3.54
C ASP A 203 15.62 12.67 5.07
N THR A 204 16.15 11.65 5.74
CA THR A 204 16.18 11.54 7.21
C THR A 204 17.38 12.25 7.84
N ALA A 205 18.33 12.73 7.05
CA ALA A 205 19.54 13.38 7.56
C ALA A 205 19.27 14.72 8.26
N ALA A 206 18.07 15.27 8.09
CA ALA A 206 17.66 16.53 8.73
C ALA A 206 17.30 16.38 10.22
N GLY A 207 17.17 15.16 10.76
CA GLY A 207 16.91 14.92 12.19
C GLY A 207 15.59 15.52 12.71
N MET A 208 14.66 15.87 11.83
CA MET A 208 13.34 16.40 12.19
C MET A 208 12.40 15.25 12.54
N ASN A 209 11.52 15.47 13.52
CA ASN A 209 10.53 14.49 13.93
C ASN A 209 9.41 14.45 12.88
N LEU A 210 9.20 13.27 12.31
CA LEU A 210 8.81 13.10 10.93
C LEU A 210 7.30 13.18 10.66
N ASP A 211 6.49 13.21 11.71
CA ASP A 211 5.03 13.16 11.65
C ASP A 211 4.35 14.54 11.78
N ILE A 212 5.08 15.57 12.22
CA ILE A 212 4.46 16.83 12.65
C ILE A 212 5.26 18.06 12.19
N ASP A 213 6.59 17.97 12.11
CA ASP A 213 7.44 19.15 11.91
C ASP A 213 8.33 19.05 10.66
N GLY A 214 7.94 19.78 9.62
CA GLY A 214 8.82 20.15 8.51
C GLY A 214 8.52 19.49 7.18
N ASP A 215 9.31 19.90 6.19
CA ASP A 215 9.13 19.52 4.80
C ASP A 215 9.34 18.02 4.56
N TYR A 216 8.43 17.40 3.80
CA TYR A 216 8.59 16.05 3.30
C TYR A 216 9.52 16.06 2.07
N ARG A 217 10.83 16.08 2.34
CA ARG A 217 11.88 16.15 1.33
C ARG A 217 12.25 14.77 0.81
N ILE A 218 12.10 14.53 -0.49
CA ILE A 218 12.44 13.28 -1.15
C ILE A 218 13.75 13.44 -1.94
N VAL A 219 14.69 12.54 -1.69
CA VAL A 219 16.01 12.52 -2.31
C VAL A 219 16.27 11.22 -3.06
N ALA A 220 17.13 11.28 -4.07
CA ALA A 220 17.64 10.08 -4.72
C ALA A 220 18.65 9.36 -3.80
N LEU A 221 18.42 8.09 -3.52
CA LEU A 221 19.30 7.26 -2.68
C LEU A 221 20.59 6.81 -3.40
N ARG A 222 20.63 7.01 -4.72
CA ARG A 222 21.70 6.61 -5.62
C ARG A 222 21.52 7.33 -6.95
N LYS A 223 22.50 7.24 -7.84
CA LYS A 223 22.34 7.71 -9.21
C LYS A 223 21.19 6.99 -9.91
N ILE A 224 20.26 7.75 -10.50
CA ILE A 224 19.14 7.25 -11.31
C ILE A 224 19.39 7.66 -12.76
N SER A 225 19.38 6.70 -13.68
CA SER A 225 19.60 6.98 -15.10
C SER A 225 18.34 7.55 -15.75
N ALA A 226 18.52 8.38 -16.78
CA ALA A 226 17.41 8.82 -17.62
C ALA A 226 16.60 7.63 -18.15
N GLY A 227 15.27 7.72 -18.08
CA GLY A 227 14.31 6.70 -18.47
C GLY A 227 13.93 5.71 -17.36
N SER A 228 14.71 5.62 -16.28
CA SER A 228 14.38 4.75 -15.13
C SER A 228 13.15 5.26 -14.37
N GLN A 229 12.35 4.33 -13.85
CA GLN A 229 11.29 4.65 -12.90
C GLN A 229 11.89 4.96 -11.52
N LEU A 230 11.26 5.90 -10.82
CA LEU A 230 11.51 6.17 -9.41
C LEU A 230 10.73 5.15 -8.59
N HIS A 231 11.39 4.55 -7.62
CA HIS A 231 10.83 3.54 -6.74
C HIS A 231 11.12 3.88 -5.29
N ASN A 232 10.07 3.88 -4.48
CA ASN A 232 10.15 3.84 -3.02
C ASN A 232 9.91 2.40 -2.54
N SER A 233 10.19 2.09 -1.28
CA SER A 233 9.74 0.86 -0.64
C SER A 233 8.71 1.19 0.43
N TYR A 234 7.63 0.41 0.45
CA TYR A 234 6.54 0.58 1.42
C TYR A 234 6.83 -0.15 2.74
N ASN A 235 7.82 -1.07 2.75
CA ASN A 235 8.22 -1.82 3.93
C ASN A 235 9.68 -1.62 4.34
N GLN A 236 10.55 -1.05 3.52
CA GLN A 236 11.97 -0.82 3.83
C GLN A 236 12.28 0.64 4.18
N CYS A 237 11.33 1.39 4.70
CA CYS A 237 11.54 2.78 5.07
C CYS A 237 12.56 2.94 6.21
N VAL A 238 13.20 4.10 6.25
CA VAL A 238 14.29 4.43 7.20
C VAL A 238 13.89 5.46 8.24
N ASP A 239 12.61 5.86 8.24
CA ASP A 239 12.08 6.78 9.23
C ASP A 239 11.79 6.08 10.57
N LEU A 240 11.58 6.89 11.62
CA LEU A 240 11.26 6.42 12.97
C LEU A 240 9.89 5.73 13.05
N THR A 241 9.00 5.99 12.09
CA THR A 241 7.69 5.33 12.03
C THR A 241 7.77 3.92 11.44
N CYS A 242 8.93 3.53 10.91
CA CYS A 242 9.15 2.27 10.21
C CYS A 242 9.96 1.22 10.97
N HIS A 243 10.06 1.35 12.29
CA HIS A 243 10.73 0.32 13.11
C HIS A 243 10.08 -1.06 12.88
N ASP A 244 10.91 -2.01 12.47
CA ASP A 244 10.58 -3.43 12.23
C ASP A 244 9.52 -3.75 11.16
N ILE A 245 8.90 -2.74 10.53
CA ILE A 245 7.98 -2.90 9.36
C ILE A 245 8.64 -3.73 8.26
N SER A 246 9.95 -3.60 8.09
CA SER A 246 10.67 -4.34 7.05
C SER A 246 10.67 -5.87 7.25
N GLN A 247 10.37 -6.34 8.45
CA GLN A 247 10.29 -7.77 8.79
C GLN A 247 8.86 -8.23 9.07
N SER A 248 7.96 -7.34 9.47
CA SER A 248 6.55 -7.65 9.73
C SER A 248 5.62 -7.38 8.54
N TYR A 249 5.91 -6.38 7.70
CA TYR A 249 5.07 -5.97 6.56
C TYR A 249 5.64 -6.51 5.24
N VAL A 250 5.25 -7.74 4.92
CA VAL A 250 5.80 -8.55 3.82
C VAL A 250 4.83 -8.68 2.62
N THR A 251 5.16 -9.50 1.60
CA THR A 251 4.37 -9.66 0.36
C THR A 251 2.89 -9.94 0.62
N SER A 252 2.51 -10.70 1.66
CA SER A 252 1.09 -10.94 2.00
C SER A 252 0.34 -9.66 2.36
N HIS A 253 0.97 -8.76 3.10
CA HIS A 253 0.40 -7.49 3.52
C HIS A 253 0.33 -6.52 2.33
N ILE A 254 1.39 -6.45 1.54
CA ILE A 254 1.40 -5.67 0.29
C ILE A 254 0.30 -6.15 -0.66
N PHE A 255 0.13 -7.47 -0.77
CA PHE A 255 -0.94 -8.06 -1.55
C PHE A 255 -2.31 -7.63 -1.01
N SER A 256 -2.57 -7.79 0.28
CA SER A 256 -3.83 -7.40 0.93
C SER A 256 -4.19 -5.92 0.75
N ASP A 257 -3.21 -5.04 0.97
CA ASP A 257 -3.49 -3.60 1.10
C ASP A 257 -3.43 -2.86 -0.25
N TYR A 258 -2.66 -3.39 -1.21
CA TYR A 258 -2.44 -2.74 -2.51
C TYR A 258 -2.90 -3.57 -3.72
N GLY A 259 -3.26 -4.84 -3.54
CA GLY A 259 -3.77 -5.70 -4.61
C GLY A 259 -2.74 -6.17 -5.61
N PHE A 260 -1.45 -6.07 -5.31
CA PHE A 260 -0.37 -6.57 -6.16
C PHE A 260 0.64 -7.41 -5.38
N VAL A 261 1.31 -8.30 -6.09
CA VAL A 261 2.42 -9.10 -5.53
C VAL A 261 3.72 -8.33 -5.73
N GLU A 262 4.53 -8.19 -4.68
CA GLU A 262 5.83 -7.51 -4.77
C GLU A 262 6.63 -8.04 -5.97
N GLN A 263 7.37 -7.17 -6.66
CA GLN A 263 8.39 -7.62 -7.60
C GLN A 263 9.64 -8.05 -6.82
N HIS A 264 10.53 -8.84 -7.42
CA HIS A 264 11.81 -9.15 -6.79
C HIS A 264 12.63 -7.88 -6.49
N PRO A 265 13.22 -7.77 -5.28
CA PRO A 265 13.17 -8.75 -4.20
C PRO A 265 11.82 -8.80 -3.44
N ARG A 266 11.31 -10.02 -3.21
CA ARG A 266 10.01 -10.30 -2.56
C ARG A 266 10.22 -10.84 -1.16
N ARG A 267 9.48 -10.35 -0.16
CA ARG A 267 9.62 -10.80 1.23
C ARG A 267 8.47 -11.67 1.66
N PHE A 268 8.77 -12.74 2.37
CA PHE A 268 7.77 -13.64 2.96
C PHE A 268 8.06 -13.80 4.45
N ALA A 269 6.99 -13.89 5.23
CA ALA A 269 7.03 -14.27 6.63
C ALA A 269 6.11 -15.49 6.81
N PHE A 270 6.59 -16.50 7.52
CA PHE A 270 5.79 -17.68 7.88
C PHE A 270 5.86 -17.92 9.38
N TYR A 271 4.70 -17.96 10.02
CA TYR A 271 4.54 -18.25 11.44
C TYR A 271 4.19 -19.72 11.59
N THR A 272 5.11 -20.52 12.12
CA THR A 272 4.99 -21.99 12.08
C THR A 272 4.55 -22.58 13.41
N GLY A 273 4.56 -21.79 14.48
CA GLY A 273 4.33 -22.25 15.85
C GLY A 273 5.52 -23.00 16.47
N TYR A 274 6.66 -23.05 15.77
CA TYR A 274 7.94 -23.63 16.21
C TYR A 274 9.03 -22.57 16.36
N ASP A 275 8.61 -21.32 16.56
CA ASP A 275 9.48 -20.15 16.62
C ASP A 275 9.97 -19.98 18.07
N ASP A 276 11.29 -20.07 18.28
CA ASP A 276 11.90 -20.19 19.62
C ASP A 276 11.80 -18.92 20.48
N ASP A 277 11.44 -17.77 19.90
CA ASP A 277 11.18 -16.51 20.61
C ASP A 277 10.11 -15.69 19.84
N GLU A 278 9.23 -15.03 20.60
CA GLU A 278 7.87 -14.59 20.24
C GLU A 278 7.67 -13.62 19.06
N GLU A 279 8.66 -13.08 18.35
CA GLU A 279 8.40 -11.81 17.67
C GLU A 279 8.30 -11.77 16.13
N LEU A 280 8.91 -12.65 15.31
CA LEU A 280 8.90 -12.40 13.84
C LEU A 280 8.76 -13.61 12.90
N GLY A 281 8.65 -14.85 13.40
CA GLY A 281 8.54 -16.03 12.53
C GLY A 281 9.74 -16.21 11.56
N MET A 282 9.55 -17.03 10.52
CA MET A 282 10.54 -17.21 9.45
C MET A 282 10.39 -16.12 8.39
N VAL A 283 11.29 -15.13 8.40
CA VAL A 283 11.29 -14.04 7.43
C VAL A 283 12.46 -14.19 6.47
N PHE A 284 12.18 -14.18 5.19
CA PHE A 284 13.18 -14.25 4.14
C PHE A 284 12.78 -13.46 2.90
N GLU A 285 13.76 -13.18 2.07
CA GLU A 285 13.62 -12.44 0.83
C GLU A 285 14.11 -13.29 -0.34
N ILE A 286 13.32 -13.36 -1.41
CA ILE A 286 13.71 -14.00 -2.66
C ILE A 286 14.08 -12.90 -3.64
N ASP A 287 15.33 -12.88 -4.08
CA ASP A 287 15.83 -11.95 -5.08
C ASP A 287 16.25 -12.67 -6.37
N THR A 288 16.15 -11.96 -7.49
CA THR A 288 16.72 -12.42 -8.76
C THR A 288 18.16 -11.95 -8.85
N VAL A 289 19.10 -12.89 -8.98
CA VAL A 289 20.50 -12.50 -9.20
C VAL A 289 20.57 -11.80 -10.57
N GLN A 290 21.10 -10.57 -10.61
CA GLN A 290 21.18 -9.76 -11.83
C GLN A 290 22.03 -10.40 -12.96
N GLU A 291 22.80 -11.44 -12.65
CA GLU A 291 23.45 -12.27 -13.65
C GLU A 291 22.45 -13.33 -14.16
N GLU A 292 22.01 -13.19 -15.42
CA GLU A 292 20.98 -13.98 -16.13
C GLU A 292 21.10 -15.52 -16.03
N ALA A 293 22.18 -16.05 -15.44
CA ALA A 293 22.44 -17.48 -15.28
C ALA A 293 22.33 -18.01 -13.83
N ALA A 294 22.20 -17.14 -12.81
CA ALA A 294 22.41 -17.52 -11.42
C ALA A 294 21.14 -17.88 -10.62
N GLY A 295 19.95 -17.77 -11.23
CA GLY A 295 18.68 -18.16 -10.59
C GLY A 295 18.25 -17.22 -9.47
N GLU A 296 17.28 -17.68 -8.67
CA GLU A 296 16.77 -16.96 -7.49
C GLU A 296 17.65 -17.24 -6.27
N LYS A 297 17.85 -16.24 -5.43
CA LYS A 297 18.59 -16.34 -4.17
C LYS A 297 17.68 -16.06 -2.99
N VAL A 298 17.71 -16.94 -1.99
CA VAL A 298 17.05 -16.73 -0.70
C VAL A 298 18.00 -16.01 0.27
N ASN A 299 17.56 -14.89 0.80
CA ASN A 299 18.23 -14.16 1.88
C ASN A 299 17.36 -14.27 3.14
N TRP A 300 17.83 -15.02 4.14
CA TRP A 300 17.15 -15.13 5.43
C TRP A 300 17.35 -13.82 6.22
N LEU A 301 16.24 -13.19 6.60
CA LEU A 301 16.24 -11.96 7.42
C LEU A 301 16.17 -12.30 8.90
N THR A 302 15.52 -13.42 9.24
CA THR A 302 15.62 -14.08 10.54
C THR A 302 16.55 -15.30 10.48
N GLY A 303 16.53 -16.16 11.50
CA GLY A 303 17.32 -17.39 11.53
C GLY A 303 16.96 -18.36 10.40
N HIS A 304 17.88 -19.27 10.09
CA HIS A 304 17.57 -20.39 9.20
C HIS A 304 16.54 -21.32 9.83
N PRO A 305 15.68 -21.96 9.02
CA PRO A 305 14.63 -22.82 9.53
C PRO A 305 15.20 -24.07 10.21
N ASN A 306 14.60 -24.48 11.33
CA ASN A 306 14.86 -25.76 11.98
C ASN A 306 14.17 -26.91 11.23
N ALA A 307 14.34 -28.15 11.71
CA ALA A 307 13.82 -29.33 11.01
C ALA A 307 12.28 -29.37 10.98
N GLU A 308 11.64 -28.94 12.06
CA GLU A 308 10.19 -28.84 12.19
C GLU A 308 9.60 -27.81 11.22
N GLN A 309 10.22 -26.62 11.16
CA GLN A 309 9.89 -25.56 10.21
C GLN A 309 10.03 -25.99 8.75
N VAL A 310 11.13 -26.67 8.39
CA VAL A 310 11.32 -27.23 7.04
C VAL A 310 10.24 -28.26 6.70
N ALA A 311 9.90 -29.15 7.64
CA ALA A 311 8.84 -30.13 7.43
C ALA A 311 7.47 -29.48 7.22
N TRP A 312 7.18 -28.38 7.94
CA TRP A 312 5.98 -27.58 7.76
C TRP A 312 5.94 -26.91 6.37
N LEU A 313 7.04 -26.27 5.94
CA LEU A 313 7.16 -25.65 4.61
C LEU A 313 6.91 -26.67 3.51
N GLU A 314 7.53 -27.84 3.61
CA GLU A 314 7.31 -28.94 2.66
C GLU A 314 5.85 -29.40 2.61
N ALA A 315 5.16 -29.43 3.75
CA ALA A 315 3.75 -29.83 3.81
C ALA A 315 2.86 -28.81 3.09
N GLN A 316 3.05 -27.51 3.34
CA GLN A 316 2.32 -26.44 2.66
C GLN A 316 2.64 -26.41 1.15
N TRP A 317 3.91 -26.55 0.77
CA TRP A 317 4.30 -26.67 -0.64
C TRP A 317 3.63 -27.86 -1.33
N LYS A 318 3.63 -29.05 -0.72
CA LYS A 318 2.96 -30.24 -1.27
C LYS A 318 1.45 -30.03 -1.42
N ARG A 319 0.81 -29.35 -0.46
CA ARG A 319 -0.61 -28.96 -0.55
C ARG A 319 -0.86 -28.08 -1.77
N LEU A 320 -0.15 -26.95 -1.87
CA LEU A 320 -0.34 -25.98 -2.95
C LEU A 320 0.00 -26.55 -4.32
N LYS A 321 1.08 -27.33 -4.43
CA LYS A 321 1.54 -27.94 -5.70
C LYS A 321 0.72 -29.17 -6.11
N GLY A 322 -0.15 -29.68 -5.23
CA GLY A 322 -1.00 -30.83 -5.53
C GLY A 322 -1.82 -30.59 -6.80
N THR A 323 -1.80 -31.55 -7.74
CA THR A 323 -2.46 -31.40 -9.05
C THR A 323 -3.96 -31.12 -8.97
N ALA A 324 -4.64 -31.71 -7.97
CA ALA A 324 -6.06 -31.45 -7.76
C ALA A 324 -6.31 -30.03 -7.22
N PHE A 325 -5.49 -29.60 -6.26
CA PHE A 325 -5.59 -28.27 -5.65
C PHE A 325 -5.27 -27.16 -6.66
N SER A 326 -4.10 -27.22 -7.30
CA SER A 326 -3.69 -26.27 -8.36
C SER A 326 -4.72 -26.14 -9.49
N ARG A 327 -5.36 -27.25 -9.90
CA ARG A 327 -6.45 -27.22 -10.88
C ARG A 327 -7.70 -26.52 -10.35
N SER A 328 -8.10 -26.82 -9.10
CA SER A 328 -9.24 -26.16 -8.44
C SER A 328 -9.05 -24.64 -8.42
N ILE A 329 -7.87 -24.17 -7.99
CA ILE A 329 -7.56 -22.74 -7.95
C ILE A 329 -7.65 -22.11 -9.35
N ALA A 330 -7.05 -22.74 -10.36
CA ALA A 330 -7.09 -22.24 -11.74
C ALA A 330 -8.50 -22.22 -12.35
N GLU A 331 -9.35 -23.20 -12.01
CA GLU A 331 -10.76 -23.27 -12.48
C GLU A 331 -11.62 -22.21 -11.78
N ARG A 332 -11.44 -22.00 -10.47
CA ARG A 332 -12.14 -20.96 -9.71
C ARG A 332 -11.71 -19.56 -10.14
N ALA A 333 -10.42 -19.32 -10.36
CA ALA A 333 -9.91 -18.02 -10.83
C ALA A 333 -10.52 -17.60 -12.18
N GLN A 334 -10.87 -18.55 -13.07
CA GLN A 334 -11.54 -18.26 -14.34
C GLN A 334 -12.97 -17.73 -14.18
N GLN A 335 -13.57 -17.86 -12.99
CA GLN A 335 -14.91 -17.38 -12.68
C GLN A 335 -14.90 -15.96 -12.11
N LEU A 336 -13.74 -15.47 -11.68
CA LEU A 336 -13.56 -14.12 -11.15
C LEU A 336 -13.46 -13.09 -12.28
N ASN A 337 -13.55 -11.80 -11.93
CA ASN A 337 -13.18 -10.75 -12.86
C ASN A 337 -11.67 -10.80 -13.17
N SER A 338 -11.25 -10.19 -14.29
CA SER A 338 -9.87 -10.34 -14.77
C SER A 338 -8.81 -9.78 -13.83
N SER A 339 -9.12 -8.73 -13.05
CA SER A 339 -8.16 -8.14 -12.12
C SER A 339 -7.96 -9.05 -10.90
N GLU A 340 -9.05 -9.48 -10.27
CA GLU A 340 -9.01 -10.45 -9.16
C GLU A 340 -8.33 -11.75 -9.57
N ALA A 341 -8.72 -12.32 -10.72
CA ALA A 341 -8.13 -13.56 -11.23
C ALA A 341 -6.61 -13.44 -11.42
N ALA A 342 -6.15 -12.33 -11.99
CA ALA A 342 -4.72 -12.10 -12.22
C ALA A 342 -3.96 -11.97 -10.89
N ALA A 343 -4.45 -11.15 -9.97
CA ALA A 343 -3.83 -10.92 -8.67
C ALA A 343 -3.79 -12.20 -7.82
N VAL A 344 -4.89 -12.96 -7.76
CA VAL A 344 -4.95 -14.24 -7.05
C VAL A 344 -3.96 -15.25 -7.60
N MET A 345 -3.90 -15.39 -8.93
CA MET A 345 -2.99 -16.35 -9.56
C MET A 345 -1.53 -15.94 -9.41
N GLU A 346 -1.22 -14.64 -9.48
CA GLU A 346 0.12 -14.13 -9.22
C GLU A 346 0.54 -14.42 -7.77
N TYR A 347 -0.35 -14.18 -6.80
CA TYR A 347 -0.07 -14.43 -5.39
C TYR A 347 0.12 -15.92 -5.11
N TYR A 348 -0.77 -16.76 -5.61
CA TYR A 348 -0.65 -18.21 -5.50
C TYR A 348 0.67 -18.74 -6.05
N GLN A 349 1.11 -18.23 -7.21
CA GLN A 349 2.40 -18.61 -7.82
C GLN A 349 3.58 -18.14 -6.98
N ALA A 350 3.55 -16.90 -6.50
CA ALA A 350 4.62 -16.33 -5.68
C ALA A 350 4.76 -17.07 -4.35
N LEU A 351 3.64 -17.35 -3.68
CA LEU A 351 3.59 -18.10 -2.41
C LEU A 351 4.07 -19.54 -2.60
N THR A 352 3.60 -20.23 -3.65
CA THR A 352 4.04 -21.61 -3.96
C THR A 352 5.53 -21.65 -4.28
N GLY A 353 6.02 -20.66 -5.04
CA GLY A 353 7.44 -20.51 -5.35
C GLY A 353 8.27 -20.27 -4.09
N ALA A 354 7.78 -19.43 -3.17
CA ALA A 354 8.46 -19.15 -1.91
C ALA A 354 8.61 -20.38 -1.02
N LEU A 355 7.57 -21.21 -0.93
CA LEU A 355 7.60 -22.47 -0.18
C LEU A 355 8.49 -23.55 -0.83
N GLU A 356 8.79 -23.44 -2.14
CA GLU A 356 9.68 -24.37 -2.84
C GLU A 356 11.17 -24.08 -2.59
N ARG A 357 11.50 -22.83 -2.25
CA ARG A 357 12.88 -22.36 -2.04
C ARG A 357 13.35 -22.61 -0.62
#